data_AF-A0A7J8H7T9-F1
#
_entry.id   AF-A0A7J8H7T9-F1
#
_cell.length_a   1.000
_cell.length_b   1.000
_cell.length_c   1.000
_cell.angle_alpha   90.00
_cell.angle_beta   90.00
_cell.angle_gamma   90.00
#
_symmetry.space_group_name_H-M   'P 1'
#
loop_
_entity.id
_entity.type
_entity.pdbx_description
1 polymer ?
#
loop_
_entity_poly.entity_id
_entity_poly.type
_entity_poly.pdbx_seq_one_letter_code
_entity_poly.pdbx_strand_id
1 'polypeptide(L)'
;MAYYSSPKILRVPDSITEVPITVQSIVIQSLNKSLTRLEGTDMLRPALVEAGAVKVCTKVVLEVKYSLTYTDAGEIAKAHLSVLLGTISNAVVPLQQTFEIHFIQQSTKPVPLSGNPGYVVGLPLAAGFRPPVGSGIIQTMSRYGQFTVLRSTAEQDCLAMEGIRTPVLFGYNMQSGCKLRLTSATTCLLVAEKVKSLLRGQGFPEFVAPFGNSRAQDVLDWVPVHFVTQASHVKDSCQLPVALVIEVKWTKYGSLLNPQAKIVNVTANLISSSFPETNSGNERTIFIFTAVTFVDVSAPAEAGFRARPTINAKLPFNFFFPFV
;
A
#
# COMPACT_ATOMS: atom_id res chain seq x y z
N MET A 1 -16.70 6.39 30.17
CA MET A 1 -17.50 5.54 29.27
C MET A 1 -17.04 5.80 27.84
N ALA A 2 -16.58 4.78 27.11
CA ALA A 2 -16.13 4.93 25.73
C ALA A 2 -17.36 4.97 24.79
N TYR A 3 -17.32 5.85 23.78
CA TYR A 3 -18.38 6.02 22.79
C TYR A 3 -17.89 5.52 21.44
N TYR A 4 -18.79 5.18 20.51
CA TYR A 4 -18.39 4.86 19.13
C TYR A 4 -17.78 6.04 18.37
N SER A 5 -17.77 7.25 18.94
CA SER A 5 -17.07 8.44 18.45
C SER A 5 -15.82 8.79 19.27
N SER A 6 -15.42 7.97 20.26
CA SER A 6 -14.28 8.28 21.11
C SER A 6 -12.87 7.95 20.60
N PRO A 7 -12.62 7.23 19.48
CA PRO A 7 -11.24 7.04 19.05
C PRO A 7 -10.63 8.36 18.61
N LYS A 8 -9.36 8.55 18.96
CA LYS A 8 -8.56 9.69 18.51
C LYS A 8 -7.97 9.38 17.15
N ILE A 9 -8.28 10.21 16.17
CA ILE A 9 -7.71 10.10 14.81
C ILE A 9 -6.67 11.19 14.66
N LEU A 10 -5.41 10.80 14.57
CA LEU A 10 -4.30 11.74 14.38
C LEU A 10 -4.15 12.05 12.88
N ARG A 11 -3.78 13.29 12.55
CA ARG A 11 -3.55 13.70 11.15
C ARG A 11 -2.41 12.92 10.50
N VAL A 12 -1.34 12.66 11.23
CA VAL A 12 -0.18 11.84 10.84
C VAL A 12 0.30 11.05 12.06
N PRO A 13 1.12 9.97 11.91
CA PRO A 13 1.70 9.27 13.05
C PRO A 13 2.42 10.23 14.01
N ASP A 14 2.24 10.01 15.31
CA ASP A 14 2.83 10.81 16.40
C ASP A 14 2.49 12.32 16.40
N SER A 15 1.46 12.74 15.66
CA SER A 15 0.98 14.12 15.65
C SER A 15 0.18 14.47 16.91
N ILE A 16 0.30 15.72 17.36
CA ILE A 16 -0.63 16.31 18.34
C ILE A 16 -1.95 16.78 17.71
N THR A 17 -2.02 16.83 16.38
CA THR A 17 -3.19 17.34 15.66
C THR A 17 -4.21 16.23 15.43
N GLU A 18 -5.34 16.33 16.14
CA GLU A 18 -6.47 15.41 16.01
C GLU A 18 -7.44 15.86 14.92
N VAL A 19 -7.98 14.91 14.16
CA VAL A 19 -9.02 15.12 13.15
C VAL A 19 -10.39 14.78 13.77
N PRO A 20 -11.34 15.74 13.83
CA PRO A 20 -12.63 15.50 14.45
C PRO A 20 -13.45 14.50 13.64
N ILE A 21 -14.09 13.55 14.34
CA ILE A 21 -14.97 12.56 13.73
C ILE A 21 -16.36 13.18 13.56
N THR A 22 -16.84 13.22 12.32
CA THR A 22 -18.18 13.74 12.00
C THR A 22 -19.15 12.58 11.79
N VAL A 23 -20.25 12.54 12.54
CA VAL A 23 -21.30 11.53 12.36
C VAL A 23 -22.06 11.81 11.07
N GLN A 24 -22.02 10.88 10.14
CA GLN A 24 -22.66 10.99 8.83
C GLN A 24 -24.05 10.35 8.80
N SER A 25 -24.22 9.21 9.49
CA SER A 25 -25.52 8.55 9.58
C SER A 25 -25.64 7.67 10.82
N ILE A 26 -26.85 7.65 11.39
CA ILE A 26 -27.25 6.72 12.44
C ILE A 26 -28.49 5.98 11.95
N VAL A 27 -28.42 4.65 11.91
CA VAL A 27 -29.55 3.78 11.55
C VAL A 27 -29.92 2.93 12.75
N ILE A 28 -31.21 2.82 13.07
CA ILE A 28 -31.72 1.94 14.12
C ILE A 28 -32.31 0.69 13.49
N GLN A 29 -31.96 -0.48 14.03
CA GLN A 29 -32.57 -1.77 13.72
C GLN A 29 -33.51 -2.23 14.84
N SER A 30 -34.75 -2.58 14.49
CA SER A 30 -35.72 -3.17 15.42
C SER A 30 -35.46 -4.66 15.66
N LEU A 31 -36.16 -5.26 16.63
CA LEU A 31 -36.15 -6.72 16.86
C LEU A 31 -36.56 -7.51 15.61
N ASN A 32 -37.43 -6.95 14.77
CA ASN A 32 -37.90 -7.55 13.52
C ASN A 32 -36.95 -7.26 12.34
N LYS A 33 -35.73 -6.78 12.60
CA LYS A 33 -34.70 -6.40 11.63
C LYS A 33 -35.09 -5.25 10.69
N SER A 34 -36.18 -4.54 10.96
CA SER A 34 -36.53 -3.33 10.20
C SER A 34 -35.54 -2.20 10.49
N LEU A 35 -35.18 -1.42 9.47
CA LEU A 35 -34.19 -0.35 9.57
C LEU A 35 -34.87 1.02 9.48
N THR A 36 -34.48 1.94 10.36
CA THR A 36 -34.95 3.32 10.37
C THR A 36 -33.76 4.26 10.48
N ARG A 37 -33.61 5.17 9.51
CA ARG A 37 -32.59 6.22 9.57
C ARG A 37 -33.06 7.35 10.48
N LEU A 38 -32.16 7.86 11.33
CA LEU A 38 -32.43 9.06 12.12
C LEU A 38 -32.00 10.32 11.36
N GLU A 39 -32.79 11.38 11.51
CA GLU A 39 -32.48 12.71 10.97
C GLU A 39 -31.46 13.46 11.83
N GLY A 40 -31.30 13.09 13.10
CA GLY A 40 -30.31 13.66 14.02
C GLY A 40 -28.98 12.91 14.02
N THR A 41 -27.90 13.64 14.28
CA THR A 41 -26.54 13.10 14.47
C THR A 41 -26.15 12.98 15.95
N ASP A 42 -27.09 13.21 16.86
CA ASP A 42 -26.84 13.19 18.30
C ASP A 42 -26.48 11.79 18.80
N MET A 43 -25.52 11.74 19.73
CA MET A 43 -25.08 10.47 20.27
C MET A 43 -26.17 9.82 21.12
N LEU A 44 -26.59 8.62 20.71
CA LEU A 44 -27.54 7.81 21.44
C LEU A 44 -26.83 6.83 22.39
N ARG A 45 -27.35 6.75 23.61
CA ARG A 45 -26.88 5.82 24.64
C ARG A 45 -27.72 4.54 24.64
N PRO A 46 -27.10 3.36 24.85
CA PRO A 46 -27.84 2.12 25.09
C PRO A 46 -28.80 2.27 26.27
N ALA A 47 -30.01 1.75 26.12
CA ALA A 47 -31.02 1.80 27.17
C ALA A 47 -31.70 0.43 27.32
N LEU A 48 -31.71 -0.08 28.54
CA LEU A 48 -32.46 -1.28 28.90
C LEU A 48 -33.94 -0.91 29.07
N VAL A 49 -34.79 -1.63 28.37
CA VAL A 49 -36.25 -1.54 28.50
C VAL A 49 -36.74 -2.89 28.97
N GLU A 50 -37.37 -2.91 30.15
CA GLU A 50 -37.99 -4.12 30.70
C GLU A 50 -39.46 -4.17 30.26
N ALA A 51 -39.81 -5.14 29.43
CA ALA A 51 -41.17 -5.40 28.98
C ALA A 51 -41.61 -6.79 29.50
N GLY A 52 -42.02 -6.84 30.77
CA GLY A 52 -42.41 -8.09 31.44
C GLY A 52 -41.24 -9.06 31.60
N ALA A 53 -41.39 -10.31 31.14
CA ALA A 53 -40.33 -11.34 31.25
C ALA A 53 -39.19 -11.18 30.23
N VAL A 54 -39.32 -10.28 29.24
CA VAL A 54 -38.32 -10.07 28.19
C VAL A 54 -37.52 -8.80 28.48
N LYS A 55 -36.21 -8.97 28.66
CA LYS A 55 -35.27 -7.86 28.79
C LYS A 55 -34.74 -7.49 27.42
N VAL A 56 -35.01 -6.25 27.00
CA VAL A 56 -34.64 -5.73 25.69
C VAL A 56 -33.66 -4.57 25.88
N CYS A 57 -32.49 -4.65 25.23
CA CYS A 57 -31.55 -3.54 25.18
C CYS A 57 -31.69 -2.84 23.83
N THR A 58 -32.06 -1.57 23.87
CA THR A 58 -32.19 -0.70 22.70
C THR A 58 -30.91 0.11 22.48
N LYS A 59 -30.67 0.54 21.24
CA LYS A 59 -29.54 1.40 20.85
C LYS A 59 -28.16 0.75 21.09
N VAL A 60 -28.09 -0.57 20.93
CA VAL A 60 -26.84 -1.35 21.03
C VAL A 60 -26.08 -1.25 19.71
N VAL A 61 -24.78 -1.00 19.74
CA VAL A 61 -23.98 -0.95 18.50
C VAL A 61 -23.94 -2.33 17.85
N LEU A 62 -24.40 -2.44 16.61
CA LEU A 62 -24.27 -3.65 15.78
C LEU A 62 -23.19 -3.48 14.72
N GLU A 63 -23.11 -2.30 14.12
CA GLU A 63 -22.14 -2.01 13.06
C GLU A 63 -21.56 -0.61 13.23
N VAL A 64 -20.25 -0.47 13.01
CA VAL A 64 -19.55 0.81 12.96
C VAL A 64 -18.70 0.89 11.70
N LYS A 65 -18.94 1.90 10.88
CA LYS A 65 -18.21 2.19 9.64
C LYS A 65 -17.52 3.53 9.76
N TYR A 66 -16.19 3.53 9.78
CA TYR A 66 -15.38 4.74 9.65
C TYR A 66 -15.03 4.98 8.18
N SER A 67 -15.03 6.23 7.76
CA SER A 67 -14.57 6.66 6.43
C SER A 67 -13.58 7.82 6.60
N LEU A 68 -12.30 7.51 6.41
CA LEU A 68 -11.19 8.43 6.60
C LEU A 68 -10.71 8.94 5.25
N THR A 69 -10.81 10.24 5.03
CA THR A 69 -10.29 10.87 3.81
C THR A 69 -8.86 11.34 4.03
N TYR A 70 -7.92 10.97 3.16
CA TYR A 70 -6.50 11.32 3.29
C TYR A 70 -5.93 12.02 2.04
N THR A 71 -4.90 12.83 2.22
CA THR A 71 -4.23 13.59 1.15
C THR A 71 -3.17 12.76 0.43
N ASP A 72 -2.63 13.23 -0.70
CA ASP A 72 -1.54 12.56 -1.43
C ASP A 72 -0.27 12.37 -0.59
N ALA A 73 -0.06 13.21 0.43
CA ALA A 73 1.04 13.10 1.38
C ALA A 73 0.79 12.07 2.50
N GLY A 74 -0.39 11.43 2.52
CA GLY A 74 -0.76 10.46 3.55
C GLY A 74 -1.38 11.06 4.80
N GLU A 75 -1.70 12.36 4.82
CA GLU A 75 -2.31 13.01 5.97
C GLU A 75 -3.83 12.79 6.00
N ILE A 76 -4.40 12.45 7.16
CA ILE A 76 -5.85 12.36 7.31
C ILE A 76 -6.44 13.79 7.32
N ALA A 77 -7.30 14.07 6.33
CA ALA A 77 -7.97 15.35 6.16
C ALA A 77 -9.37 15.37 6.78
N LYS A 78 -10.13 14.27 6.69
CA LYS A 78 -11.50 14.18 7.22
C LYS A 78 -11.77 12.79 7.79
N ALA A 79 -12.62 12.72 8.81
CA ALA A 79 -13.09 11.47 9.38
C ALA A 79 -14.62 11.47 9.50
N HIS A 80 -15.26 10.47 8.91
CA HIS A 80 -16.70 10.27 8.97
C HIS A 80 -17.05 8.95 9.67
N LEU A 81 -18.21 8.93 10.30
CA LEU A 81 -18.72 7.80 11.06
C LEU A 81 -20.16 7.48 10.67
N SER A 82 -20.42 6.22 10.32
CA SER A 82 -21.77 5.68 10.13
C SER A 82 -21.99 4.51 11.09
N VAL A 83 -23.14 4.48 11.77
CA VAL A 83 -23.41 3.51 12.84
C VAL A 83 -24.77 2.85 12.64
N LEU A 84 -24.82 1.54 12.85
CA LEU A 84 -26.05 0.76 13.00
C LEU A 84 -26.26 0.41 14.46
N LEU A 85 -27.38 0.87 15.02
CA LEU A 85 -27.79 0.63 16.40
C LEU A 85 -28.96 -0.36 16.43
N GLY A 86 -28.78 -1.52 17.02
CA GLY A 86 -29.81 -2.55 17.15
C GLY A 86 -30.59 -2.51 18.44
N THR A 87 -31.72 -3.20 18.39
CA THR A 87 -32.49 -3.63 19.57
C THR A 87 -32.32 -5.14 19.72
N ILE A 88 -31.79 -5.56 20.87
CA ILE A 88 -31.50 -6.98 21.16
C ILE A 88 -32.29 -7.45 22.38
N SER A 89 -32.77 -8.68 22.35
CA SER A 89 -33.33 -9.37 23.52
C SER A 89 -32.30 -10.27 24.17
N ASN A 90 -32.51 -10.63 25.43
CA ASN A 90 -31.73 -11.65 26.15
C ASN A 90 -31.63 -13.03 25.43
N ALA A 91 -32.51 -13.34 24.47
CA ALA A 91 -32.44 -14.55 23.64
C ALA A 91 -31.33 -14.54 22.55
N VAL A 92 -30.75 -13.38 22.22
CA VAL A 92 -29.76 -13.22 21.15
C VAL A 92 -28.37 -13.07 21.76
N VAL A 93 -27.84 -14.18 22.29
CA VAL A 93 -26.46 -14.29 22.79
C VAL A 93 -25.82 -15.49 22.08
N PRO A 94 -24.63 -15.36 21.46
CA PRO A 94 -23.72 -14.20 21.46
C PRO A 94 -24.14 -13.06 20.52
N LEU A 95 -23.76 -11.83 20.87
CA LEU A 95 -23.92 -10.64 20.02
C LEU A 95 -22.76 -10.56 19.02
N GLN A 96 -23.09 -10.50 17.73
CA GLN A 96 -22.12 -10.24 16.68
C GLN A 96 -22.10 -8.74 16.36
N GLN A 97 -20.90 -8.15 16.33
CA GLN A 97 -20.70 -6.75 15.97
C GLN A 97 -19.68 -6.66 14.83
N THR A 98 -19.92 -5.75 13.88
CA THR A 98 -19.04 -5.55 12.72
C THR A 98 -18.42 -4.16 12.78
N PHE A 99 -17.09 -4.09 12.62
CA PHE A 99 -16.34 -2.85 12.61
C PHE A 99 -15.56 -2.76 11.30
N GLU A 100 -15.74 -1.67 10.56
CA GLU A 100 -15.11 -1.45 9.27
C GLU A 100 -14.49 -0.04 9.21
N ILE A 101 -13.33 0.06 8.57
CA ILE A 101 -12.63 1.32 8.34
C ILE A 101 -12.30 1.41 6.86
N HIS A 102 -12.76 2.47 6.22
CA HIS A 102 -12.49 2.78 4.82
C HIS A 102 -11.54 3.96 4.73
N PHE A 103 -10.48 3.81 3.94
CA PHE A 103 -9.55 4.90 3.62
C PHE A 103 -9.83 5.40 2.21
N ILE A 104 -10.11 6.68 2.08
CA ILE A 104 -10.53 7.33 0.83
C ILE A 104 -9.51 8.42 0.51
N GLN A 105 -8.81 8.30 -0.62
CA GLN A 105 -7.90 9.37 -1.02
C GLN A 105 -8.68 10.55 -1.59
N GLN A 106 -8.33 11.76 -1.15
CA GLN A 106 -8.92 13.01 -1.59
C GLN A 106 -8.70 13.20 -3.09
N SER A 107 -9.73 13.67 -3.80
CA SER A 107 -9.65 14.01 -5.23
C SER A 107 -9.26 12.84 -6.16
N THR A 108 -9.69 11.62 -5.84
CA THR A 108 -9.44 10.46 -6.70
C THR A 108 -10.28 10.50 -7.98
N LYS A 109 -9.60 10.36 -9.11
CA LYS A 109 -10.23 9.97 -10.39
C LYS A 109 -10.10 8.45 -10.52
N PRO A 110 -11.10 7.74 -11.07
CA PRO A 110 -10.94 6.34 -11.43
C PRO A 110 -9.70 6.20 -12.32
N VAL A 111 -8.67 5.52 -11.84
CA VAL A 111 -7.48 5.29 -12.66
C VAL A 111 -7.72 3.99 -13.43
N PRO A 112 -7.62 3.99 -14.76
CA PRO A 112 -7.75 2.77 -15.53
C PRO A 112 -6.72 1.74 -15.06
N LEU A 113 -7.09 0.46 -15.14
CA LEU A 113 -6.13 -0.62 -14.94
C LEU A 113 -5.00 -0.45 -15.95
N SER A 114 -3.79 -0.85 -15.57
CA SER A 114 -2.61 -0.72 -16.45
C SER A 114 -2.65 -1.69 -17.64
N GLY A 115 -3.78 -2.37 -17.84
CA GLY A 115 -4.17 -3.16 -19.00
C GLY A 115 -5.11 -4.30 -18.61
N ASN A 116 -5.51 -5.13 -19.58
CA ASN A 116 -6.37 -6.29 -19.36
C ASN A 116 -5.98 -7.46 -20.30
N PRO A 117 -5.17 -8.44 -19.86
CA PRO A 117 -4.42 -8.48 -18.59
C PRO A 117 -3.05 -7.80 -18.63
N GLY A 118 -2.34 -7.83 -19.76
CA GLY A 118 -0.94 -7.37 -19.85
C GLY A 118 -0.76 -5.89 -19.55
N TYR A 119 0.44 -5.49 -19.13
CA TYR A 119 0.76 -4.07 -18.97
C TYR A 119 0.78 -3.32 -20.32
N VAL A 120 0.22 -2.11 -20.32
CA VAL A 120 0.25 -1.15 -21.42
C VAL A 120 1.36 -0.13 -21.16
N VAL A 121 2.16 0.16 -22.18
CA VAL A 121 3.25 1.13 -22.10
C VAL A 121 2.73 2.50 -21.70
N GLY A 122 3.38 3.12 -20.72
CA GLY A 122 3.01 4.45 -20.19
C GLY A 122 2.00 4.46 -19.06
N LEU A 123 1.44 3.30 -18.69
CA LEU A 123 0.61 3.19 -17.50
C LEU A 123 1.47 2.80 -16.27
N PRO A 124 1.09 3.23 -15.06
CA PRO A 124 1.91 3.02 -13.86
C PRO A 124 1.99 1.54 -13.47
N LEU A 125 3.09 1.15 -12.84
CA LEU A 125 3.20 -0.17 -12.23
C LEU A 125 2.25 -0.30 -11.04
N ALA A 126 1.54 -1.43 -10.97
CA ALA A 126 0.71 -1.74 -9.81
C ALA A 126 1.57 -2.46 -8.76
N ALA A 127 1.55 -1.94 -7.54
CA ALA A 127 2.39 -2.42 -6.46
C ALA A 127 1.73 -2.24 -5.09
N GLY A 128 2.29 -2.89 -4.08
CA GLY A 128 1.78 -2.85 -2.72
C GLY A 128 2.65 -3.60 -1.73
N PHE A 129 2.15 -3.75 -0.52
CA PHE A 129 2.84 -4.41 0.60
C PHE A 129 1.94 -5.47 1.21
N ARG A 130 2.55 -6.46 1.87
CA ARG A 130 1.78 -7.48 2.56
C ARG A 130 1.32 -6.94 3.92
N PRO A 131 0.04 -7.11 4.31
CA PRO A 131 -0.39 -6.75 5.64
C PRO A 131 0.33 -7.62 6.69
N PRO A 132 0.68 -7.07 7.87
CA PRO A 132 1.22 -7.86 8.97
C PRO A 132 0.19 -8.86 9.53
N VAL A 133 -1.11 -8.54 9.41
CA VAL A 133 -2.23 -9.40 9.79
C VAL A 133 -3.30 -9.36 8.70
N GLY A 134 -3.63 -10.51 8.11
CA GLY A 134 -4.66 -10.64 7.08
C GLY A 134 -4.16 -11.31 5.79
N SER A 135 -5.03 -11.34 4.78
CA SER A 135 -4.75 -11.87 3.44
C SER A 135 -4.88 -10.79 2.38
N GLY A 136 -4.09 -10.87 1.32
CA GLY A 136 -4.06 -9.91 0.22
C GLY A 136 -2.85 -8.99 0.20
N ILE A 137 -2.74 -8.16 -0.84
CA ILE A 137 -1.77 -7.07 -0.98
C ILE A 137 -2.48 -5.75 -0.67
N ILE A 138 -1.96 -4.97 0.27
CA ILE A 138 -2.44 -3.61 0.51
C ILE A 138 -1.89 -2.71 -0.58
N GLN A 139 -2.78 -1.97 -1.23
CA GLN A 139 -2.44 -0.99 -2.25
C GLN A 139 -3.05 0.37 -1.91
N THR A 140 -2.34 1.45 -2.25
CA THR A 140 -2.97 2.78 -2.29
C THR A 140 -3.99 2.84 -3.42
N MET A 141 -5.07 3.60 -3.24
CA MET A 141 -6.11 3.78 -4.25
C MET A 141 -5.62 4.56 -5.47
N SER A 142 -4.63 5.45 -5.30
CA SER A 142 -3.95 6.10 -6.41
C SER A 142 -2.93 5.15 -7.04
N ARG A 143 -3.25 4.63 -8.23
CA ARG A 143 -2.32 3.78 -9.02
C ARG A 143 -0.98 4.46 -9.29
N TYR A 144 -0.97 5.77 -9.52
CA TYR A 144 0.26 6.54 -9.72
C TYR A 144 1.10 6.69 -8.43
N GLY A 145 0.52 6.39 -7.25
CA GLY A 145 1.23 6.37 -5.98
C GLY A 145 1.74 4.99 -5.57
N GLN A 146 1.44 3.92 -6.30
CA GLN A 146 1.73 2.55 -5.86
C GLN A 146 3.22 2.18 -5.99
N PHE A 147 3.85 2.57 -7.09
CA PHE A 147 5.27 2.35 -7.32
C PHE A 147 5.90 3.65 -7.83
N THR A 148 6.70 4.28 -6.99
CA THR A 148 7.22 5.63 -7.27
C THR A 148 8.71 5.76 -6.96
N VAL A 149 9.35 6.67 -7.66
CA VAL A 149 10.75 7.05 -7.46
C VAL A 149 10.87 8.52 -7.09
N LEU A 150 12.07 8.93 -6.67
CA LEU A 150 12.39 10.31 -6.34
C LEU A 150 11.98 11.23 -7.49
N ARG A 151 11.37 12.38 -7.18
CA ARG A 151 11.05 13.41 -8.18
C ARG A 151 12.12 14.50 -8.17
N SER A 152 12.64 14.82 -9.36
CA SER A 152 13.51 15.97 -9.55
C SER A 152 12.67 17.24 -9.74
N THR A 153 13.18 18.37 -9.22
CA THR A 153 12.59 19.71 -9.43
C THR A 153 13.53 20.58 -10.27
N ALA A 154 13.05 21.73 -10.74
CA ALA A 154 13.88 22.66 -11.51
C ALA A 154 15.06 23.19 -10.71
N GLU A 155 14.87 23.38 -9.40
CA GLU A 155 15.88 23.83 -8.43
C GLU A 155 16.87 22.71 -8.07
N GLN A 156 16.53 21.47 -8.43
CA GLN A 156 17.28 20.26 -8.12
C GLN A 156 17.52 20.08 -6.61
N ASP A 157 16.66 20.61 -5.73
CA ASP A 157 16.81 20.46 -4.28
C ASP A 157 15.94 19.30 -3.78
N CYS A 158 16.56 18.34 -3.09
CA CYS A 158 15.87 17.18 -2.53
C CYS A 158 14.82 17.54 -1.46
N LEU A 159 14.94 18.70 -0.81
CA LEU A 159 14.06 19.14 0.26
C LEU A 159 12.96 20.10 -0.23
N ALA A 160 13.05 20.62 -1.45
CA ALA A 160 12.08 21.61 -1.96
C ALA A 160 10.66 21.05 -2.11
N MET A 161 10.52 19.74 -2.39
CA MET A 161 9.23 19.05 -2.48
C MET A 161 9.29 17.67 -1.82
N GLU A 162 9.60 17.64 -0.53
CA GLU A 162 9.63 16.40 0.25
C GLU A 162 8.25 15.70 0.22
N GLY A 163 8.25 14.40 -0.07
CA GLY A 163 7.03 13.59 -0.18
C GLY A 163 6.39 13.50 -1.57
N ILE A 164 6.71 14.41 -2.51
CA ILE A 164 6.20 14.31 -3.88
C ILE A 164 7.09 13.37 -4.70
N ARG A 165 6.48 12.36 -5.32
CA ARG A 165 7.18 11.29 -6.03
C ARG A 165 6.69 11.14 -7.47
N THR A 166 7.52 10.52 -8.30
CA THR A 166 7.22 10.28 -9.71
C THR A 166 6.78 8.83 -9.90
N PRO A 167 5.63 8.55 -10.54
CA PRO A 167 5.21 7.19 -10.86
C PRO A 167 6.19 6.51 -11.81
N VAL A 168 6.46 5.23 -11.58
CA VAL A 168 7.17 4.40 -12.55
C VAL A 168 6.18 3.90 -13.60
N LEU A 169 6.42 4.26 -14.85
CA LEU A 169 5.56 3.94 -15.98
C LEU A 169 6.13 2.75 -16.75
N PHE A 170 5.28 1.75 -17.01
CA PHE A 170 5.69 0.54 -17.72
C PHE A 170 6.27 0.89 -19.10
N GLY A 171 7.42 0.29 -19.43
CA GLY A 171 8.07 0.44 -20.74
C GLY A 171 8.94 1.70 -20.91
N TYR A 172 9.02 2.57 -19.90
CA TYR A 172 9.88 3.75 -19.94
C TYR A 172 11.05 3.60 -18.97
N ASN A 173 12.27 3.64 -19.49
CA ASN A 173 13.45 3.80 -18.64
C ASN A 173 13.47 5.22 -18.09
N MET A 174 13.68 5.37 -16.79
CA MET A 174 13.57 6.66 -16.10
C MET A 174 14.80 6.90 -15.23
N GLN A 175 15.26 8.14 -15.14
CA GLN A 175 16.28 8.56 -14.20
C GLN A 175 15.86 9.90 -13.59
N SER A 176 15.98 10.03 -12.28
CA SER A 176 15.60 11.23 -11.55
C SER A 176 16.49 11.41 -10.34
N GLY A 177 17.02 12.62 -10.14
CA GLY A 177 17.94 12.93 -9.06
C GLY A 177 17.82 14.36 -8.57
N CYS A 178 18.43 14.61 -7.41
CA CYS A 178 18.46 15.92 -6.76
C CYS A 178 19.76 16.09 -5.97
N LYS A 179 19.99 17.33 -5.56
CA LYS A 179 21.10 17.77 -4.72
C LYS A 179 20.59 17.96 -3.31
N LEU A 180 21.31 17.41 -2.34
CA LEU A 180 21.05 17.58 -0.92
C LEU A 180 22.19 18.38 -0.30
N ARG A 181 21.87 19.53 0.29
CA ARG A 181 22.82 20.33 1.07
C ARG A 181 22.90 19.79 2.49
N LEU A 182 24.12 19.55 2.96
CA LEU A 182 24.43 19.04 4.28
C LEU A 182 25.05 20.14 5.12
N THR A 183 24.49 20.35 6.31
CA THR A 183 25.04 21.25 7.32
C THR A 183 26.03 20.52 8.23
N SER A 184 27.00 21.26 8.76
CA SER A 184 28.17 20.76 9.49
C SER A 184 27.86 20.06 10.83
N ALA A 185 26.61 20.07 11.29
CA ALA A 185 26.19 19.46 12.55
C ALA A 185 25.62 18.02 12.44
N THR A 186 25.61 17.43 11.23
CA THR A 186 24.89 16.15 11.01
C THR A 186 25.82 14.94 10.99
N THR A 187 25.52 13.92 11.80
CA THR A 187 26.27 12.66 11.81
C THR A 187 26.01 11.83 10.56
N CYS A 188 26.99 11.01 10.15
CA CYS A 188 26.86 10.11 9.00
C CYS A 188 25.57 9.28 9.01
N LEU A 189 25.25 8.70 10.17
CA LEU A 189 24.10 7.80 10.32
C LEU A 189 22.77 8.53 10.07
N LEU A 190 22.63 9.76 10.54
CA LEU A 190 21.44 10.58 10.30
C LEU A 190 21.32 10.97 8.82
N VAL A 191 22.43 11.35 8.19
CA VAL A 191 22.44 11.64 6.75
C VAL A 191 22.08 10.38 5.95
N ALA A 192 22.62 9.22 6.30
CA ALA A 192 22.33 7.96 5.62
C ALA A 192 20.84 7.60 5.67
N GLU A 193 20.21 7.69 6.85
CA GLU A 193 18.78 7.41 6.99
C GLU A 193 17.92 8.46 6.29
N LYS A 194 18.29 9.75 6.31
CA LYS A 194 17.58 10.81 5.57
C LYS A 194 17.70 10.59 4.06
N VAL A 195 18.87 10.24 3.53
CA VAL A 195 19.04 9.99 2.10
C VAL A 195 18.28 8.72 1.68
N LYS A 196 18.34 7.67 2.50
CA LYS A 196 17.58 6.43 2.27
C LYS A 196 16.07 6.69 2.25
N SER A 197 15.55 7.54 3.13
CA SER A 197 14.14 7.92 3.13
C SER A 197 13.77 8.77 1.92
N LEU A 198 14.65 9.65 1.44
CA LEU A 198 14.45 10.39 0.18
C LEU A 198 14.41 9.46 -1.04
N LEU A 199 15.36 8.52 -1.13
CA LEU A 199 15.46 7.56 -2.23
C LEU A 199 14.27 6.59 -2.26
N ARG A 200 13.89 6.01 -1.11
CA ARG A 200 12.78 5.05 -1.01
C ARG A 200 11.40 5.69 -0.96
N GLY A 201 11.29 6.89 -0.39
CA GLY A 201 10.01 7.45 0.01
C GLY A 201 9.42 6.75 1.24
N GLN A 202 8.23 7.20 1.64
CA GLN A 202 7.44 6.52 2.66
C GLN A 202 6.76 5.30 2.02
N GLY A 203 7.05 4.09 2.52
CA GLY A 203 6.36 2.87 2.08
C GLY A 203 6.76 2.37 0.70
N PHE A 204 8.05 2.10 0.47
CA PHE A 204 8.50 1.41 -0.76
C PHE A 204 7.84 0.02 -0.85
N PRO A 205 7.21 -0.34 -1.99
CA PRO A 205 6.40 -1.54 -2.08
C PRO A 205 7.25 -2.82 -2.02
N GLU A 206 6.68 -3.86 -1.42
CA GLU A 206 7.29 -5.18 -1.29
C GLU A 206 6.96 -6.09 -2.47
N PHE A 207 5.84 -5.82 -3.15
CA PHE A 207 5.32 -6.63 -4.24
C PHE A 207 4.86 -5.77 -5.41
N VAL A 208 5.05 -6.29 -6.62
CA VAL A 208 4.56 -5.73 -7.88
C VAL A 208 3.61 -6.75 -8.53
N ALA A 209 2.51 -6.25 -9.05
CA ALA A 209 1.53 -7.07 -9.77
C ALA A 209 2.15 -7.64 -11.05
N PRO A 210 1.98 -8.94 -11.35
CA PRO A 210 2.51 -9.54 -12.57
C PRO A 210 1.80 -9.00 -13.83
N PHE A 211 0.53 -8.59 -13.72
CA PHE A 211 -0.31 -8.09 -14.81
C PHE A 211 -0.97 -6.76 -14.42
N GLY A 212 -1.37 -5.95 -15.41
CA GLY A 212 -1.98 -4.65 -15.20
C GLY A 212 -3.36 -4.70 -14.54
N ASN A 213 -4.03 -5.87 -14.55
CA ASN A 213 -5.32 -6.14 -13.92
C ASN A 213 -5.25 -7.12 -12.72
N SER A 214 -4.05 -7.45 -12.22
CA SER A 214 -3.93 -8.41 -11.12
C SER A 214 -4.74 -7.97 -9.89
N ARG A 215 -5.41 -8.93 -9.27
CA ARG A 215 -6.20 -8.71 -8.07
C ARG A 215 -5.31 -8.75 -6.84
N ALA A 216 -5.62 -7.92 -5.86
CA ALA A 216 -4.90 -7.88 -4.60
C ALA A 216 -5.06 -9.16 -3.76
N GLN A 217 -6.12 -9.94 -3.99
CA GLN A 217 -6.38 -11.18 -3.25
C GLN A 217 -5.47 -12.34 -3.68
N ASP A 218 -4.92 -12.29 -4.90
CA ASP A 218 -4.16 -13.39 -5.51
C ASP A 218 -2.67 -13.31 -5.14
N VAL A 219 -2.34 -13.19 -3.85
CA VAL A 219 -0.99 -12.85 -3.33
C VAL A 219 0.13 -13.74 -3.90
N LEU A 220 -0.15 -15.03 -4.11
CA LEU A 220 0.84 -16.00 -4.60
C LEU A 220 1.34 -15.69 -6.03
N ASP A 221 0.57 -14.94 -6.81
CA ASP A 221 0.93 -14.56 -8.17
C ASP A 221 1.76 -13.26 -8.20
N TRP A 222 1.83 -12.52 -7.09
CA TRP A 222 2.54 -11.25 -7.01
C TRP A 222 4.06 -11.44 -7.02
N VAL A 223 4.75 -10.54 -7.71
CA VAL A 223 6.20 -10.60 -7.87
C VAL A 223 6.85 -9.85 -6.70
N PRO A 224 7.66 -10.52 -5.86
CA PRO A 224 8.37 -9.85 -4.78
C PRO A 224 9.45 -8.91 -5.34
N VAL A 225 9.60 -7.76 -4.70
CA VAL A 225 10.68 -6.80 -4.97
C VAL A 225 11.91 -7.22 -4.17
N HIS A 226 12.95 -7.66 -4.86
CA HIS A 226 14.19 -8.08 -4.22
C HIS A 226 15.04 -6.85 -3.89
N PHE A 227 15.05 -6.46 -2.63
CA PHE A 227 15.84 -5.32 -2.18
C PHE A 227 17.27 -5.75 -1.79
N VAL A 228 18.28 -5.19 -2.45
CA VAL A 228 19.69 -5.48 -2.19
C VAL A 228 20.40 -4.19 -1.79
N THR A 229 21.22 -4.23 -0.74
CA THR A 229 22.06 -3.10 -0.34
C THR A 229 23.51 -3.41 -0.71
N GLN A 230 24.10 -2.57 -1.55
CA GLN A 230 25.50 -2.67 -1.96
C GLN A 230 26.31 -1.59 -1.22
N ALA A 231 27.05 -2.02 -0.19
CA ALA A 231 27.97 -1.17 0.55
C ALA A 231 29.40 -1.35 0.03
N SER A 232 30.19 -0.29 0.01
CA SER A 232 31.62 -0.40 -0.27
C SER A 232 32.35 -1.02 0.93
N HIS A 233 33.28 -1.94 0.67
CA HIS A 233 34.03 -2.68 1.70
C HIS A 233 35.16 -1.87 2.39
N VAL A 234 35.12 -0.54 2.31
CA VAL A 234 36.15 0.32 2.90
C VAL A 234 35.87 0.46 4.40
N LYS A 235 36.66 -0.26 5.21
CA LYS A 235 36.71 -0.08 6.66
C LYS A 235 37.03 1.39 6.99
N ASP A 236 36.36 1.93 8.01
CA ASP A 236 36.57 3.28 8.56
C ASP A 236 36.12 4.49 7.70
N SER A 237 35.17 4.29 6.77
CA SER A 237 34.53 5.39 6.04
C SER A 237 33.01 5.37 6.18
N CYS A 238 32.39 6.55 6.36
CA CYS A 238 30.94 6.69 6.34
C CYS A 238 30.39 6.22 4.98
N GLN A 239 29.38 5.36 4.97
CA GLN A 239 28.77 4.85 3.73
C GLN A 239 27.42 5.52 3.53
N LEU A 240 27.31 6.39 2.53
CA LEU A 240 26.04 7.06 2.19
C LEU A 240 25.36 6.39 1.00
N PRO A 241 24.07 6.04 1.09
CA PRO A 241 23.32 5.48 -0.02
C PRO A 241 23.04 6.58 -1.05
N VAL A 242 23.78 6.65 -2.14
CA VAL A 242 23.65 7.75 -3.12
C VAL A 242 22.69 7.42 -4.26
N ALA A 243 22.40 6.14 -4.50
CA ALA A 243 21.51 5.76 -5.58
C ALA A 243 20.59 4.59 -5.25
N LEU A 244 19.38 4.62 -5.79
CA LEU A 244 18.47 3.48 -5.83
C LEU A 244 18.22 3.09 -7.29
N VAL A 245 18.78 1.96 -7.71
CA VAL A 245 18.68 1.43 -9.07
C VAL A 245 17.69 0.29 -9.09
N ILE A 246 16.63 0.43 -9.88
CA ILE A 246 15.52 -0.51 -9.99
C ILE A 246 15.57 -1.15 -11.37
N GLU A 247 15.57 -2.48 -11.42
CA GLU A 247 15.47 -3.26 -12.65
C GLU A 247 14.17 -4.04 -12.64
N VAL A 248 13.35 -3.83 -13.67
CA VAL A 248 12.06 -4.48 -13.87
C VAL A 248 12.17 -5.40 -15.08
N LYS A 249 12.22 -6.71 -14.85
CA LYS A 249 12.20 -7.73 -15.90
C LYS A 249 10.78 -8.11 -16.23
N TRP A 250 10.46 -8.11 -17.52
CA TRP A 250 9.14 -8.45 -18.03
C TRP A 250 9.23 -9.37 -19.24
N THR A 251 8.15 -10.07 -19.55
CA THR A 251 8.09 -11.04 -20.64
C THR A 251 6.75 -10.97 -21.36
N LYS A 252 6.72 -11.39 -22.62
CA LYS A 252 5.52 -11.62 -23.42
C LYS A 252 4.93 -12.98 -23.06
N TYR A 253 3.76 -12.95 -22.43
CA TYR A 253 3.03 -14.14 -22.00
C TYR A 253 1.78 -14.35 -22.86
N GLY A 254 1.44 -15.61 -23.16
CA GLY A 254 0.21 -15.97 -23.87
C GLY A 254 0.45 -16.31 -25.34
N SER A 255 -0.53 -16.01 -26.19
CA SER A 255 -0.53 -16.39 -27.61
C SER A 255 0.43 -15.54 -28.45
N LEU A 256 0.92 -16.10 -29.56
CA LEU A 256 1.74 -15.37 -30.54
C LEU A 256 1.00 -14.15 -31.14
N LEU A 257 -0.31 -14.28 -31.38
CA LEU A 257 -1.12 -13.22 -32.00
C LEU A 257 -1.47 -12.08 -31.03
N ASN A 258 -1.48 -12.36 -29.73
CA ASN A 258 -1.84 -11.37 -28.71
C ASN A 258 -1.01 -11.57 -27.43
N PRO A 259 0.30 -11.28 -27.47
CA PRO A 259 1.18 -11.41 -26.31
C PRO A 259 0.84 -10.35 -25.26
N GLN A 260 0.79 -10.77 -24.01
CA GLN A 260 0.49 -9.92 -22.85
C GLN A 260 1.77 -9.65 -22.07
N ALA A 261 2.09 -8.38 -21.80
CA ALA A 261 3.25 -8.05 -21.00
C ALA A 261 3.04 -8.44 -19.53
N LYS A 262 3.93 -9.30 -19.01
CA LYS A 262 3.91 -9.82 -17.64
C LYS A 262 5.23 -9.46 -16.95
N ILE A 263 5.16 -8.86 -15.75
CA ILE A 263 6.34 -8.66 -14.91
C ILE A 263 6.72 -9.99 -14.26
N VAL A 264 8.02 -10.32 -14.27
CA VAL A 264 8.53 -11.60 -13.76
C VAL A 264 9.55 -11.43 -12.65
N ASN A 265 10.27 -10.31 -12.60
CA ASN A 265 11.23 -10.03 -11.55
C ASN A 265 11.39 -8.53 -11.37
N VAL A 266 11.49 -8.09 -10.12
CA VAL A 266 11.88 -6.72 -9.79
C VAL A 266 13.02 -6.78 -8.78
N THR A 267 14.12 -6.09 -9.08
CA THR A 267 15.24 -5.89 -8.16
C THR A 267 15.42 -4.41 -7.87
N ALA A 268 15.73 -4.07 -6.62
CA ALA A 268 15.97 -2.71 -6.17
C ALA A 268 17.30 -2.68 -5.42
N ASN A 269 18.32 -2.12 -6.06
CA ASN A 269 19.69 -2.05 -5.57
C ASN A 269 19.96 -0.67 -4.97
N LEU A 270 20.21 -0.62 -3.67
CA LEU A 270 20.67 0.58 -2.98
C LEU A 270 22.19 0.63 -3.03
N ILE A 271 22.73 1.59 -3.77
CA ILE A 271 24.16 1.75 -3.98
C ILE A 271 24.69 2.81 -3.01
N SER A 272 25.65 2.42 -2.19
CA SER A 272 26.34 3.32 -1.28
C SER A 272 27.73 3.70 -1.79
N SER A 273 28.13 4.93 -1.50
CA SER A 273 29.48 5.42 -1.76
C SER A 273 30.16 5.85 -0.46
N SER A 274 31.49 5.71 -0.40
CA SER A 274 32.29 6.23 0.70
C SER A 274 32.17 7.75 0.77
N PHE A 275 31.74 8.24 1.91
CA PHE A 275 31.63 9.64 2.26
C PHE A 275 32.67 9.96 3.33
N PRO A 276 33.61 10.87 3.09
CA PRO A 276 34.60 11.25 4.09
C PRO A 276 33.91 12.08 5.19
N GLU A 277 33.85 11.53 6.41
CA GLU A 277 33.52 12.33 7.60
C GLU A 277 34.58 13.42 7.75
N THR A 278 34.17 14.69 7.81
CA THR A 278 35.13 15.77 8.02
C THR A 278 34.64 16.76 9.05
N ASN A 279 35.49 16.98 10.04
CA ASN A 279 35.44 17.99 11.09
C ASN A 279 35.56 19.45 10.57
N SER A 280 35.23 19.71 9.30
CA SER A 280 35.41 21.00 8.63
C SER A 280 34.03 21.60 8.37
N GLY A 281 33.75 22.75 8.98
CA GLY A 281 32.46 23.43 9.01
C GLY A 281 31.91 23.97 7.69
N ASN A 282 32.31 23.42 6.54
CA ASN A 282 31.87 23.85 5.22
C ASN A 282 30.59 23.12 4.81
N GLU A 283 29.61 23.86 4.28
CA GLU A 283 28.44 23.28 3.61
C GLU A 283 28.91 22.37 2.45
N ARG A 284 28.36 21.16 2.39
CA ARG A 284 28.61 20.21 1.31
C ARG A 284 27.31 19.87 0.59
N THR A 285 27.40 19.70 -0.71
CA THR A 285 26.27 19.25 -1.51
C THR A 285 26.56 17.86 -2.05
N ILE A 286 25.66 16.90 -1.79
CA ILE A 286 25.71 15.56 -2.38
C ILE A 286 24.65 15.43 -3.46
N PHE A 287 24.92 14.61 -4.47
CA PHE A 287 23.94 14.25 -5.49
C PHE A 287 23.41 12.86 -5.22
N ILE A 288 22.09 12.72 -5.22
CA ILE A 288 21.42 11.43 -5.04
C ILE A 288 20.44 11.20 -6.19
N PHE A 289 20.26 9.96 -6.61
CA PHE A 289 19.37 9.66 -7.72
C PHE A 289 18.71 8.30 -7.66
N THR A 290 17.67 8.16 -8.45
CA THR A 290 16.95 6.92 -8.69
C THR A 290 17.00 6.64 -10.18
N ALA A 291 17.16 5.38 -10.55
CA ALA A 291 17.13 4.94 -11.93
C ALA A 291 16.23 3.71 -12.06
N VAL A 292 15.44 3.63 -13.12
CA VAL A 292 14.55 2.51 -13.42
C VAL A 292 14.83 2.03 -14.83
N THR A 293 15.01 0.73 -14.98
CA THR A 293 15.25 0.07 -16.26
C THR A 293 14.26 -1.08 -16.47
N PHE A 294 13.68 -1.14 -17.67
CA PHE A 294 12.83 -2.24 -18.10
C PHE A 294 13.60 -3.15 -19.03
N VAL A 295 13.62 -4.45 -18.73
CA VAL A 295 14.35 -5.47 -19.50
C VAL A 295 13.36 -6.52 -20.02
N ASP A 296 13.27 -6.66 -21.34
CA ASP A 296 12.50 -7.73 -21.98
C ASP A 296 13.30 -9.04 -21.91
N VAL A 297 12.75 -10.03 -21.19
CA VAL A 297 13.31 -11.38 -21.06
C VAL A 297 12.44 -12.43 -21.75
N SER A 298 11.66 -12.02 -22.77
CA SER A 298 10.86 -12.94 -23.58
C SER A 298 11.72 -13.94 -24.32
N ALA A 299 11.35 -15.22 -24.20
CA ALA A 299 11.83 -16.23 -25.11
C ALA A 299 11.27 -15.96 -26.52
N PRO A 300 11.97 -16.37 -27.59
CA PRO A 300 11.43 -16.38 -28.94
C PRO A 300 10.08 -17.11 -28.97
N ALA A 301 9.13 -16.57 -29.71
CA ALA A 301 7.82 -17.18 -29.81
C ALA A 301 7.84 -18.35 -30.80
N GLU A 302 7.41 -19.53 -30.36
CA GLU A 302 7.33 -20.74 -31.18
C GLU A 302 5.88 -20.97 -31.65
N ALA A 303 5.72 -21.36 -32.91
CA ALA A 303 4.41 -21.73 -33.45
C ALA A 303 4.04 -23.14 -32.96
N GLY A 304 2.90 -23.25 -32.28
CA GLY A 304 2.38 -24.53 -31.80
C GLY A 304 1.67 -24.42 -30.45
N PHE A 305 1.14 -25.55 -29.97
CA PHE A 305 0.60 -25.64 -28.62
C PHE A 305 1.73 -25.89 -27.63
N ARG A 306 1.70 -25.20 -26.48
CA ARG A 306 2.61 -25.55 -25.37
C ARG A 306 2.42 -27.03 -25.02
N ALA A 307 3.54 -27.72 -24.77
CA ALA A 307 3.50 -29.09 -24.27
C ALA A 307 2.62 -29.15 -23.01
N ARG A 308 1.80 -30.21 -22.90
CA ARG A 308 1.00 -30.43 -21.69
C ARG A 308 1.95 -30.54 -20.49
N PRO A 309 1.70 -29.82 -19.38
CA PRO A 309 2.55 -29.91 -18.21
C PRO A 309 2.56 -31.35 -17.70
N THR A 310 3.75 -31.88 -17.42
CA THR A 310 3.91 -33.19 -16.80
C THR A 310 3.44 -33.11 -15.35
N ILE A 311 2.30 -33.73 -15.04
CA ILE A 311 1.79 -33.83 -13.67
C ILE A 311 2.63 -34.88 -12.95
N ASN A 312 3.56 -34.43 -12.11
CA ASN A 312 4.37 -35.31 -11.27
C ASN A 312 3.63 -35.59 -9.95
N ALA A 313 2.49 -36.29 -10.05
CA ALA A 313 1.68 -36.64 -8.88
C ALA A 313 2.27 -37.86 -8.17
N LYS A 314 2.78 -37.65 -6.95
CA LYS A 314 3.07 -38.75 -6.02
C LYS A 314 1.79 -39.10 -5.26
N LEU A 315 1.09 -40.11 -5.75
CA LEU A 315 -0.11 -40.61 -5.07
C LEU A 315 0.29 -41.53 -3.91
N PRO A 316 -0.40 -41.47 -2.76
CA PRO A 316 -0.21 -42.44 -1.69
C PRO A 316 -0.64 -43.84 -2.13
N PHE A 317 -0.07 -44.86 -1.50
CA PHE A 317 -0.18 -46.27 -1.90
C PHE A 317 -1.62 -46.78 -2.05
N ASN A 318 -2.58 -46.19 -1.33
CA ASN A 318 -3.98 -46.61 -1.28
C ASN A 318 -4.94 -45.70 -2.08
N PHE A 319 -4.44 -44.82 -2.95
CA PHE A 319 -5.28 -43.83 -3.65
C PHE A 319 -6.47 -44.43 -4.41
N PHE A 320 -6.33 -45.66 -4.93
CA PHE A 320 -7.40 -46.33 -5.66
C PHE A 320 -8.15 -47.41 -4.87
N PHE A 321 -7.94 -47.56 -3.56
CA PHE A 321 -8.66 -48.58 -2.79
C PHE A 321 -10.13 -48.16 -2.55
N PRO A 322 -11.15 -49.00 -2.78
CA PRO A 322 -11.13 -50.40 -3.27
C PRO A 322 -11.56 -50.54 -4.76
N PHE A 323 -11.33 -49.52 -5.58
CA PHE A 323 -11.85 -49.42 -6.95
C PHE A 323 -11.00 -50.12 -8.02
N VAL A 324 -9.93 -50.85 -7.62
CA VAL A 324 -9.11 -51.72 -8.49
C VAL A 324 -9.07 -53.12 -7.92
#